data_AF-A0A6A7JZE3-F1
#
_entry.id   AF-A0A6A7JZE3-F1
#
_cell.length_a   1.000
_cell.length_b   1.000
_cell.length_c   1.000
_cell.angle_alpha   90.00
_cell.angle_beta   90.00
_cell.angle_gamma   90.00
#
_symmetry.space_group_name_H-M   'P 1'
#
loop_
_entity.id
_entity.type
_entity.pdbx_description
1 polymer ?
#
loop_
_entity_poly.entity_id
_entity_poly.type
_entity_poly.pdbx_seq_one_letter_code
_entity_poly.pdbx_strand_id
1 'polypeptide(L)'
;NKKIKDRLGFMPAMQGKLISAVEFKYDRHLTDVILDTIESNLIDELNTPENHENLKRLRSYLHRRWVDIKPFKMRHLSVIKAIGCCESNHRKYTYRVKGQGKYWSEDGAEGILRVLTCIKNKELEYWLSSEFAGGQLDIGDQEELKGAVRASLRKTHEAHLGIHQGAIESLTAGHSYLDDFGRKIKQINI
;
A
#
# COMPACT_ATOMS: atom_id res chain seq x y z
N ASN A 1 20.70 -4.01 5.19
CA ASN A 1 21.20 -5.29 5.75
C ASN A 1 20.16 -6.36 6.03
N LYS A 2 18.85 -6.08 5.95
CA LYS A 2 17.79 -7.07 6.24
C LYS A 2 18.00 -8.41 5.48
N LYS A 3 18.30 -8.33 4.18
CA LYS A 3 18.53 -9.53 3.35
C LYS A 3 19.65 -10.45 3.86
N ILE A 4 20.74 -9.89 4.41
CA ILE A 4 21.82 -10.69 5.00
C ILE A 4 21.31 -11.41 6.26
N LYS A 5 20.58 -10.70 7.12
CA LYS A 5 20.01 -11.27 8.35
C LYS A 5 19.00 -12.37 8.05
N ASP A 6 18.11 -12.13 7.09
CA ASP A 6 17.07 -13.08 6.71
C ASP A 6 17.67 -14.36 6.08
N ARG A 7 18.66 -14.22 5.19
CA ARG A 7 19.25 -15.36 4.46
C ARG A 7 20.29 -16.13 5.25
N LEU A 8 20.92 -15.52 6.26
CA LEU A 8 21.86 -16.19 7.17
C LEU A 8 21.27 -16.35 8.56
N GLY A 9 19.94 -16.52 8.66
CA GLY A 9 19.26 -16.74 9.95
C GLY A 9 19.83 -17.95 10.71
N PHE A 10 20.25 -18.98 9.98
CA PHE A 10 20.88 -20.19 10.52
C PHE A 10 22.33 -19.99 11.00
N MET A 11 22.99 -18.87 10.68
CA MET A 11 24.38 -18.60 11.08
C MET A 11 24.58 -17.15 11.56
N PRO A 12 24.00 -16.76 12.71
CA PRO A 12 24.04 -15.38 13.21
C PRO A 12 25.45 -14.82 13.40
N ALA A 13 26.40 -15.66 13.81
CA ALA A 13 27.80 -15.27 14.05
C ALA A 13 28.50 -14.71 12.79
N MET A 14 28.08 -15.15 11.60
CA MET A 14 28.67 -14.69 10.33
C MET A 14 27.97 -13.45 9.76
N GLN A 15 26.76 -13.13 10.23
CA GLN A 15 26.01 -11.96 9.76
C GLN A 15 26.78 -10.66 10.00
N GLY A 16 27.36 -10.47 11.19
CA GLY A 16 28.12 -9.26 11.53
C GLY A 16 29.36 -9.09 10.65
N LYS A 17 30.09 -10.18 10.39
CA LYS A 17 31.28 -10.17 9.52
C LYS A 17 30.91 -9.78 8.09
N LEU A 18 29.86 -10.39 7.54
CA LEU A 18 29.41 -10.11 6.17
C LEU A 18 28.86 -8.69 6.03
N ILE A 19 28.08 -8.21 7.01
CA ILE A 19 27.60 -6.81 7.04
C ILE A 19 28.79 -5.86 7.05
N SER A 20 29.83 -6.16 7.83
CA SER A 20 31.01 -5.30 7.90
C SER A 20 31.78 -5.23 6.59
N ALA A 21 31.96 -6.37 5.92
CA ALA A 21 32.59 -6.42 4.60
C ALA A 21 31.81 -5.62 3.54
N VAL A 22 30.47 -5.71 3.55
CA VAL A 22 29.62 -5.05 2.54
C VAL A 22 29.38 -3.56 2.84
N GLU A 23 29.01 -3.21 4.07
CA GLU A 23 28.56 -1.84 4.40
C GLU A 23 29.69 -0.91 4.85
N PHE A 24 30.67 -1.42 5.60
CA PHE A 24 31.72 -0.58 6.17
C PHE A 24 33.01 -0.58 5.35
N LYS A 25 33.40 -1.75 4.81
CA LYS A 25 34.61 -1.87 3.99
C LYS A 25 34.32 -1.74 2.50
N TYR A 26 33.13 -2.15 2.06
CA TYR A 26 32.76 -2.29 0.65
C TYR A 26 33.81 -3.06 -0.16
N ASP A 27 34.23 -4.20 0.39
CA ASP A 27 35.28 -5.04 -0.19
C ASP A 27 34.66 -6.32 -0.75
N ARG A 28 34.73 -6.47 -2.07
CA ARG A 28 34.15 -7.61 -2.79
C ARG A 28 34.91 -8.89 -2.49
N HIS A 29 36.24 -8.82 -2.45
CA HIS A 29 37.06 -10.00 -2.21
C HIS A 29 36.85 -10.52 -0.79
N LEU A 30 36.86 -9.64 0.20
CA LEU A 30 36.53 -10.02 1.59
C LEU A 30 35.10 -10.60 1.71
N THR A 31 34.15 -10.05 0.96
CA THR A 31 32.77 -10.58 0.91
C THR A 31 32.75 -12.01 0.38
N ASP A 32 33.48 -12.30 -0.69
CA ASP A 32 33.56 -13.63 -1.29
C ASP A 32 34.23 -14.64 -0.34
N VAL A 33 35.35 -14.27 0.29
CA VAL A 33 36.03 -15.11 1.30
C VAL A 33 35.10 -15.47 2.47
N ILE A 34 34.30 -14.51 2.94
CA ILE A 34 33.33 -14.77 4.01
C ILE A 34 32.21 -15.71 3.52
N LEU A 35 31.74 -15.55 2.28
CA LEU A 35 30.74 -16.45 1.70
C LEU A 35 31.29 -17.87 1.52
N ASP A 36 32.53 -18.03 1.04
CA ASP A 36 33.22 -19.32 0.92
C ASP A 36 33.37 -20.00 2.30
N THR A 37 33.69 -19.20 3.32
CA THR A 37 33.76 -19.68 4.71
C THR A 37 32.39 -20.15 5.21
N ILE A 38 31.32 -19.42 4.90
CA ILE A 38 29.95 -19.83 5.25
C ILE A 38 29.59 -21.13 4.54
N GLU A 39 29.92 -21.25 3.25
CA GLU A 39 29.69 -22.46 2.44
C GLU A 39 30.40 -23.68 3.03
N SER A 40 31.67 -23.51 3.42
CA SER A 40 32.46 -24.57 4.06
C SER A 40 31.90 -25.03 5.42
N ASN A 41 31.19 -24.14 6.11
CA ASN A 41 30.55 -24.44 7.40
C ASN A 41 29.14 -25.07 7.25
N LEU A 42 28.64 -25.28 6.02
CA LEU A 42 27.39 -25.98 5.77
C LEU A 42 27.58 -27.50 5.86
N ILE A 43 27.91 -27.96 7.06
CA ILE A 43 28.11 -29.37 7.42
C ILE A 43 27.09 -29.82 8.45
N ASP A 44 26.96 -31.13 8.65
CA ASP A 44 26.10 -31.76 9.66
C ASP A 44 24.67 -31.19 9.66
N GLU A 45 24.21 -30.68 10.79
CA GLU A 45 22.86 -30.11 10.99
C GLU A 45 22.57 -28.90 10.10
N LEU A 46 23.61 -28.19 9.63
CA LEU A 46 23.49 -27.03 8.75
C LEU A 46 23.46 -27.41 7.28
N ASN A 47 23.79 -28.65 6.92
CA ASN A 47 23.81 -29.13 5.54
C ASN A 47 22.39 -29.44 5.03
N THR A 48 21.58 -28.39 4.92
CA THR A 48 20.20 -28.48 4.41
C THR A 48 20.10 -27.85 3.03
N PRO A 49 19.24 -28.37 2.13
CA PRO A 49 18.98 -27.77 0.83
C PRO A 49 18.52 -26.30 0.94
N GLU A 50 17.78 -25.97 1.99
CA GLU A 50 17.32 -24.60 2.26
C GLU A 50 18.48 -23.64 2.56
N ASN A 51 19.45 -24.06 3.38
CA ASN A 51 20.61 -23.23 3.72
C ASN A 51 21.49 -22.98 2.50
N HIS A 52 21.72 -24.01 1.68
CA HIS A 52 22.44 -23.89 0.40
C HIS A 52 21.74 -22.93 -0.56
N GLU A 53 20.42 -23.05 -0.72
CA GLU A 53 19.64 -22.14 -1.59
C GLU A 53 19.63 -20.70 -1.05
N ASN A 54 19.53 -20.51 0.27
CA ASN A 54 19.61 -19.19 0.88
C ASN A 54 20.97 -18.53 0.64
N LEU A 55 22.07 -19.29 0.78
CA LEU A 55 23.43 -18.81 0.49
C LEU A 55 23.61 -18.48 -0.99
N LYS A 56 23.17 -19.36 -1.89
CA LYS A 56 23.20 -19.16 -3.35
C LYS A 56 22.46 -17.89 -3.77
N ARG A 57 21.25 -17.67 -3.22
CA ARG A 57 20.46 -16.46 -3.45
C ARG A 57 21.14 -15.21 -2.93
N LEU A 58 21.74 -15.28 -1.75
CA LEU A 58 22.46 -14.17 -1.14
C LEU A 58 23.69 -13.78 -1.98
N ARG A 59 24.53 -14.76 -2.33
CA ARG A 59 25.69 -14.59 -3.21
C ARG A 59 25.24 -13.95 -4.53
N SER A 60 24.30 -14.57 -5.23
CA SER A 60 23.78 -14.08 -6.51
C SER A 60 23.27 -12.63 -6.44
N TYR A 61 22.59 -12.26 -5.35
CA TYR A 61 22.15 -10.90 -5.12
C TYR A 61 23.32 -9.92 -4.94
N LEU A 62 24.30 -10.27 -4.09
CA LEU A 62 25.45 -9.41 -3.80
C LEU A 62 26.31 -9.20 -5.05
N HIS A 63 26.62 -10.24 -5.82
CA HIS A 63 27.38 -10.10 -7.06
C HIS A 63 26.64 -9.26 -8.10
N ARG A 64 25.35 -9.52 -8.32
CA ARG A 64 24.56 -8.81 -9.34
C ARG A 64 24.35 -7.34 -9.00
N ARG A 65 24.18 -7.02 -7.72
CA ARG A 65 23.82 -5.67 -7.24
C ARG A 65 24.99 -4.94 -6.60
N TRP A 66 26.23 -5.40 -6.78
CA TRP A 66 27.40 -4.87 -6.08
C TRP A 66 27.55 -3.36 -6.19
N VAL A 67 27.43 -2.82 -7.41
CA VAL A 67 27.49 -1.37 -7.66
C VAL A 67 26.31 -0.64 -6.99
N ASP A 68 25.11 -1.21 -7.10
CA ASP A 68 23.87 -0.64 -6.57
C ASP A 68 23.83 -0.57 -5.04
N ILE A 69 24.52 -1.50 -4.35
CA ILE A 69 24.56 -1.56 -2.89
C ILE A 69 25.72 -0.77 -2.28
N LYS A 70 26.49 -0.04 -3.09
CA LYS A 70 27.60 0.80 -2.59
C LYS A 70 27.14 1.65 -1.40
N PRO A 71 27.82 1.58 -0.25
CA PRO A 71 27.40 2.31 0.95
C PRO A 71 27.24 3.79 0.66
N PHE A 72 26.17 4.37 1.18
CA PHE A 72 25.82 5.77 0.93
C PHE A 72 26.96 6.73 1.31
N LYS A 73 27.67 6.44 2.41
CA LYS A 73 28.83 7.20 2.92
C LYS A 73 30.02 7.21 1.96
N MET A 74 30.11 6.21 1.10
CA MET A 74 31.17 6.06 0.09
C MET A 74 30.73 6.56 -1.30
N ARG A 75 29.52 7.12 -1.40
CA ARG A 75 29.07 7.81 -2.59
C ARG A 75 29.37 9.30 -2.42
N HIS A 76 29.85 9.94 -3.48
CA HIS A 76 30.09 11.38 -3.51
C HIS A 76 28.75 12.12 -3.69
N LEU A 77 27.89 12.06 -2.67
CA LEU A 77 26.57 12.67 -2.67
C LEU A 77 26.55 13.85 -1.69
N SER A 78 25.83 14.91 -2.06
CA SER A 78 25.69 16.12 -1.23
C SER A 78 24.83 15.90 0.03
N VAL A 79 24.02 14.85 0.04
CA VAL A 79 23.10 14.52 1.13
C VAL A 79 23.75 13.50 2.06
N ILE A 80 23.62 13.66 3.38
CA ILE A 80 24.24 12.80 4.41
C ILE A 80 23.26 11.76 5.00
N LYS A 81 21.94 12.00 4.88
CA LYS A 81 20.86 11.09 5.30
C LYS A 81 19.79 11.01 4.22
N ALA A 82 19.66 9.87 3.54
CA ALA A 82 18.71 9.72 2.42
C ALA A 82 17.39 9.05 2.79
N ILE A 83 17.41 7.97 3.58
CA ILE A 83 16.23 7.10 3.74
C ILE A 83 15.06 7.81 4.44
N GLY A 84 15.33 8.53 5.54
CA GLY A 84 14.29 9.27 6.27
C GLY A 84 13.66 10.39 5.43
N CYS A 85 14.43 11.03 4.55
CA CYS A 85 13.95 12.04 3.63
C CYS A 85 13.06 11.43 2.54
N CYS A 86 13.47 10.31 1.93
CA CYS A 86 12.67 9.59 0.94
C CYS A 86 11.34 9.11 1.54
N GLU A 87 11.37 8.48 2.72
CA GLU A 87 10.18 7.96 3.40
C GLU A 87 9.21 9.09 3.77
N SER A 88 9.71 10.17 4.36
CA SER A 88 8.88 11.33 4.73
C SER A 88 8.30 12.05 3.52
N ASN A 89 9.06 12.14 2.43
CA ASN A 89 8.58 12.74 1.18
C ASN A 89 7.49 11.89 0.53
N HIS A 90 7.70 10.58 0.42
CA HIS A 90 6.71 9.67 -0.17
C HIS A 90 5.37 9.67 0.61
N ARG A 91 5.40 9.71 1.94
CA ARG A 91 4.18 9.72 2.77
C ARG A 91 3.24 10.89 2.47
N LYS A 92 3.78 12.07 2.12
CA LYS A 92 2.97 13.25 1.75
C LYS A 92 2.04 12.95 0.58
N TYR A 93 2.49 12.12 -0.36
CA TYR A 93 1.71 11.68 -1.50
C TYR A 93 0.84 10.47 -1.14
N THR A 94 1.44 9.42 -0.60
CA THR A 94 0.77 8.13 -0.42
C THR A 94 -0.38 8.18 0.58
N TYR A 95 -0.30 8.99 1.64
CA TYR A 95 -1.43 9.12 2.57
C TYR A 95 -2.65 9.83 1.97
N ARG A 96 -2.48 10.55 0.85
CA ARG A 96 -3.56 11.26 0.17
C ARG A 96 -4.10 10.49 -1.03
N VAL A 97 -3.28 9.61 -1.61
CA VAL A 97 -3.64 8.81 -2.78
C VAL A 97 -4.07 7.38 -2.40
N LYS A 98 -3.57 6.81 -1.29
CA LYS A 98 -3.92 5.43 -0.91
C LYS A 98 -5.37 5.30 -0.42
N GLY A 99 -6.00 4.19 -0.78
CA GLY A 99 -7.41 3.87 -0.54
C GLY A 99 -7.87 4.01 0.92
N GLN A 100 -8.87 4.87 1.09
CA GLN A 100 -9.83 4.95 2.18
C GLN A 100 -11.24 5.06 1.54
N GLY A 101 -11.57 4.14 0.62
CA GLY A 101 -12.78 4.25 -0.22
C GLY A 101 -12.69 5.25 -1.37
N LYS A 102 -11.50 5.79 -1.66
CA LYS A 102 -11.23 6.65 -2.82
C LYS A 102 -10.56 5.82 -3.91
N TYR A 103 -11.25 5.67 -5.04
CA TYR A 103 -10.70 5.12 -6.27
C TYR A 103 -10.47 6.29 -7.21
N TRP A 104 -9.23 6.46 -7.64
CA TRP A 104 -8.86 7.49 -8.60
C TRP A 104 -8.75 6.86 -9.98
N SER A 105 -9.29 7.51 -11.01
CA SER A 105 -8.83 7.28 -12.38
C SER A 105 -7.37 7.72 -12.50
N GLU A 106 -6.69 7.33 -13.58
CA GLU A 106 -5.32 7.77 -13.85
C GLU A 106 -5.21 9.30 -13.84
N ASP A 107 -6.11 9.99 -14.56
CA ASP A 107 -6.19 11.45 -14.58
C ASP A 107 -6.47 12.05 -13.20
N GLY A 108 -7.38 11.43 -12.42
CA GLY A 108 -7.70 11.89 -11.07
C GLY A 108 -6.52 11.75 -10.12
N ALA A 109 -5.75 10.66 -10.24
CA ALA A 109 -4.53 10.42 -9.49
C ALA A 109 -3.43 11.41 -9.86
N GLU A 110 -3.27 11.69 -11.16
CA GLU A 110 -2.34 12.69 -11.65
C GLU A 110 -2.69 14.09 -11.14
N GLY A 111 -3.97 14.48 -11.22
CA GLY A 111 -4.45 15.78 -10.76
C GLY A 111 -4.16 16.01 -9.27
N ILE A 112 -4.48 15.04 -8.41
CA ILE A 112 -4.19 15.17 -6.98
C ILE A 112 -2.67 15.18 -6.70
N LEU A 113 -1.87 14.40 -7.43
CA LEU A 113 -0.41 14.41 -7.31
C LEU A 113 0.20 15.76 -7.68
N ARG A 114 -0.33 16.41 -8.72
CA ARG A 114 0.06 17.77 -9.13
C ARG A 114 -0.23 18.77 -8.01
N VAL A 115 -1.46 18.77 -7.47
CA VAL A 115 -1.84 19.63 -6.33
C VAL A 115 -0.92 19.41 -5.11
N LEU A 116 -0.67 18.16 -4.73
CA LEU A 116 0.21 17.82 -3.60
C LEU A 116 1.66 18.29 -3.83
N THR A 117 2.13 18.26 -5.07
CA THR A 117 3.44 18.76 -5.46
C THR A 117 3.50 20.29 -5.31
N CYS A 118 2.48 21.01 -5.79
CA CYS A 118 2.40 22.46 -5.60
C CYS A 118 2.35 22.85 -4.12
N ILE A 119 1.58 22.12 -3.29
CA ILE A 119 1.55 22.35 -1.82
C ILE A 119 2.94 22.14 -1.22
N LYS A 120 3.62 21.05 -1.59
CA LYS A 120 4.96 20.73 -1.08
C LYS A 120 5.99 21.80 -1.46
N ASN A 121 5.89 22.36 -2.66
CA ASN A 121 6.81 23.37 -3.17
C ASN A 121 6.40 24.81 -2.79
N LYS A 122 5.24 25.01 -2.13
CA LYS A 122 4.65 26.32 -1.83
C LYS A 122 4.28 27.15 -3.08
N GLU A 123 3.89 26.46 -4.14
CA GLU A 123 3.56 27.05 -5.44
C GLU A 123 2.05 27.01 -5.73
N LEU A 124 1.24 26.47 -4.82
CA LEU A 124 -0.19 26.26 -5.08
C LEU A 124 -0.93 27.56 -5.40
N GLU A 125 -0.70 28.63 -4.64
CA GLU A 125 -1.35 29.92 -4.87
C GLU A 125 -0.95 30.54 -6.21
N TYR A 126 0.32 30.43 -6.58
CA TYR A 126 0.82 30.88 -7.88
C TYR A 126 0.10 30.16 -9.03
N TRP A 127 0.00 28.83 -8.97
CA TRP A 127 -0.66 28.05 -10.02
C TRP A 127 -2.19 28.25 -10.07
N LEU A 128 -2.84 28.52 -8.94
CA LEU A 128 -4.28 28.80 -8.91
C LEU A 128 -4.62 30.21 -9.43
N SER A 129 -3.68 31.15 -9.32
CA SER A 129 -3.85 32.54 -9.78
C SER A 129 -3.30 32.80 -11.18
N SER A 130 -2.50 31.88 -11.73
CA SER A 130 -1.99 31.98 -13.09
C SER A 130 -3.11 31.76 -14.12
N GLU A 131 -3.13 32.56 -15.19
CA GLU A 131 -3.98 32.30 -16.35
C GLU A 131 -3.46 31.05 -17.08
N PHE A 132 -4.24 29.96 -17.05
CA PHE A 132 -3.94 28.73 -17.79
C PHE A 132 -4.87 28.60 -19.00
N ALA A 133 -4.31 28.14 -20.13
CA ALA A 133 -5.03 28.00 -21.41
C ALA A 133 -6.22 27.01 -21.38
N GLY A 134 -6.35 26.19 -20.33
CA GLY A 134 -7.52 25.32 -20.08
C GLY A 134 -8.53 25.90 -19.06
N GLY A 135 -8.34 27.14 -18.62
CA GLY A 135 -9.16 27.81 -17.60
C GLY A 135 -10.45 28.43 -18.15
N GLN A 136 -10.59 28.49 -19.47
CA GLN A 136 -11.90 28.66 -20.11
C GLN A 136 -12.68 27.36 -19.91
N LEU A 137 -13.24 27.19 -18.72
CA LEU A 137 -14.45 26.40 -18.60
C LEU A 137 -15.47 27.10 -19.49
N ASP A 138 -15.94 26.40 -20.52
CA ASP A 138 -17.19 26.76 -21.16
C ASP A 138 -18.27 26.50 -20.14
N ILE A 139 -18.46 27.48 -19.25
CA ILE A 139 -19.51 27.47 -18.26
C ILE A 139 -20.76 27.67 -19.10
N GLY A 140 -21.39 26.56 -19.50
CA GLY A 140 -22.64 26.56 -20.23
C GLY A 140 -23.64 27.52 -19.60
N ASP A 141 -24.59 28.03 -20.40
CA ASP A 141 -25.50 29.10 -20.01
C ASP A 141 -26.06 28.89 -18.59
N GLN A 142 -26.29 29.98 -17.85
CA GLN A 142 -26.74 29.91 -16.45
C GLN A 142 -27.96 28.99 -16.23
N GLU A 143 -28.83 28.85 -17.22
CA GLU A 143 -29.99 27.97 -17.18
C GLU A 143 -29.62 26.48 -17.28
N GLU A 144 -28.58 26.14 -18.03
CA GLU A 144 -28.04 24.79 -18.15
C GLU A 144 -27.45 24.31 -16.81
N LEU A 145 -26.66 25.18 -16.15
CA LEU A 145 -26.14 24.93 -14.82
C LEU A 145 -27.26 24.75 -13.77
N LYS A 146 -28.26 25.65 -13.77
CA LYS A 146 -29.42 25.52 -12.88
C LYS A 146 -30.19 24.23 -13.14
N GLY A 147 -30.32 23.82 -14.40
CA GLY A 147 -30.92 22.56 -14.82
C GLY A 147 -30.17 21.34 -14.28
N ALA A 148 -28.85 21.32 -14.45
CA ALA A 148 -27.98 20.23 -13.97
C ALA A 148 -28.02 20.09 -12.45
N VAL A 149 -27.97 21.21 -11.71
CA VAL A 149 -28.07 21.22 -10.24
C VAL A 149 -29.44 20.71 -9.78
N ARG A 150 -30.53 21.17 -10.42
CA ARG A 150 -31.89 20.65 -10.12
C ARG A 150 -32.00 19.16 -10.40
N ALA A 151 -31.40 18.67 -11.48
CA ALA A 151 -31.40 17.26 -11.84
C ALA A 151 -30.60 16.41 -10.83
N SER A 152 -29.43 16.87 -10.36
CA SER A 152 -28.62 16.14 -9.38
C SER A 152 -29.23 16.11 -7.97
N LEU A 153 -29.96 17.16 -7.59
CA LEU A 153 -30.70 17.24 -6.32
C LEU A 153 -32.03 16.49 -6.35
N ARG A 154 -32.54 16.13 -7.53
CA ARG A 154 -33.76 15.36 -7.67
C ARG A 154 -33.47 13.93 -7.20
N LYS A 155 -34.05 13.56 -6.05
CA LYS A 155 -34.09 12.16 -5.62
C LYS A 155 -34.91 11.34 -6.62
N THR A 156 -34.25 10.63 -7.52
CA THR A 156 -34.86 9.58 -8.32
C THR A 156 -35.08 8.37 -7.42
N HIS A 157 -36.34 8.09 -7.09
CA HIS A 157 -36.69 6.84 -6.41
C HIS A 157 -36.72 5.73 -7.46
N GLU A 158 -35.59 5.09 -7.69
CA GLU A 158 -35.54 3.87 -8.51
C GLU A 158 -36.08 2.70 -7.69
N ALA A 159 -37.05 1.96 -8.26
CA ALA A 159 -37.49 0.71 -7.66
C ALA A 159 -36.32 -0.27 -7.65
N HIS A 160 -35.75 -0.53 -6.48
CA HIS A 160 -34.63 -1.46 -6.32
C HIS A 160 -35.06 -2.88 -6.75
N LEU A 161 -34.31 -3.50 -7.67
CA LEU A 161 -34.55 -4.85 -8.23
C LEU A 161 -34.57 -5.99 -7.17
N GLY A 162 -34.29 -5.67 -5.91
CA GLY A 162 -34.32 -6.62 -4.78
C GLY A 162 -35.61 -6.66 -3.97
N ILE A 163 -36.66 -5.90 -4.30
CA ILE A 163 -37.96 -6.05 -3.65
C ILE A 163 -38.67 -7.26 -4.26
N HIS A 164 -38.38 -8.46 -3.74
CA HIS A 164 -39.27 -9.59 -3.95
C HIS A 164 -40.64 -9.21 -3.38
N GLN A 165 -41.64 -9.02 -4.23
CA GLN A 165 -43.04 -8.97 -3.81
C GLN A 165 -43.45 -10.38 -3.37
N GLY A 166 -43.03 -10.77 -2.16
CA GLY A 166 -43.53 -11.96 -1.50
C GLY A 166 -44.82 -11.62 -0.77
N ALA A 167 -45.94 -12.21 -1.20
CA ALA A 167 -47.15 -12.27 -0.39
C ALA A 167 -46.95 -13.36 0.67
N ILE A 168 -47.21 -13.05 1.94
CA ILE A 168 -47.29 -14.09 2.98
C ILE A 168 -48.66 -14.76 2.82
N GLU A 169 -48.70 -15.85 2.05
CA GLU A 169 -49.84 -16.77 2.09
C GLU A 169 -49.81 -17.52 3.42
N SER A 170 -50.90 -17.47 4.17
CA SER A 170 -51.07 -18.22 5.41
C SER A 170 -51.27 -19.71 5.11
N LEU A 171 -50.21 -20.38 4.69
CA LEU A 171 -50.19 -21.84 4.62
C LEU A 171 -49.89 -22.39 6.01
N THR A 172 -50.97 -22.80 6.68
CA THR A 172 -50.96 -23.60 7.90
C THR A 172 -50.20 -24.90 7.66
N ALA A 173 -48.97 -24.96 8.14
CA ALA A 173 -48.23 -26.18 8.41
C ALA A 173 -47.64 -26.07 9.82
N GLY A 174 -48.01 -27.01 10.68
CA GLY A 174 -47.88 -26.91 12.13
C GLY A 174 -46.47 -26.62 12.63
N HIS A 175 -46.30 -25.48 13.29
CA HIS A 175 -45.24 -25.28 14.26
C HIS A 175 -45.76 -24.50 15.45
N SER A 176 -45.74 -25.17 16.60
CA SER A 176 -46.37 -24.86 17.89
C SER A 176 -45.83 -23.61 18.61
N TYR A 177 -45.06 -22.74 17.93
CA TYR A 177 -44.42 -21.58 18.55
C TYR A 177 -45.31 -20.33 18.57
N LEU A 178 -46.13 -20.12 17.55
CA LEU A 178 -47.00 -18.93 17.48
C LEU A 178 -48.25 -19.06 18.36
N ASP A 179 -48.77 -20.27 18.53
CA ASP A 179 -49.88 -20.56 19.44
C ASP A 179 -49.49 -20.38 20.91
N ASP A 180 -48.26 -20.77 21.29
CA ASP A 180 -47.76 -20.62 22.66
C ASP A 180 -47.50 -19.14 23.02
N PHE A 181 -47.08 -18.34 22.03
CA PHE A 181 -46.93 -16.89 22.16
C PHE A 181 -48.29 -16.19 22.33
N GLY A 182 -49.31 -16.59 21.56
CA GLY A 182 -50.67 -16.06 21.69
C GLY A 182 -51.32 -16.37 23.04
N ARG A 183 -51.07 -17.57 23.61
CA ARG A 183 -51.54 -17.93 24.96
C ARG A 183 -50.86 -17.12 26.06
N LYS A 184 -49.54 -16.89 25.94
CA LYS A 184 -48.79 -16.07 26.91
C LYS A 184 -49.23 -14.60 26.91
N ILE A 185 -49.57 -14.03 25.76
CA ILE A 185 -50.10 -12.67 25.67
C ILE A 185 -51.49 -12.56 26.32
N LYS A 186 -52.36 -13.57 26.19
CA LYS A 186 -53.68 -13.58 26.86
C LYS A 186 -53.61 -13.66 28.39
N GLN A 187 -52.51 -14.15 28.97
CA GLN A 187 -52.30 -14.19 30.42
C GLN A 187 -51.77 -12.87 30.99
N ILE A 188 -51.39 -11.90 30.14
CA ILE A 188 -50.75 -10.64 30.57
C ILE A 188 -51.75 -9.46 30.61
N ASN A 189 -52.99 -9.63 30.16
CA ASN A 189 -54.03 -8.60 30.29
C ASN A 189 -54.99 -8.90 31.47
N ILE A 190 -54.81 -8.15 32.58
CA ILE A 190 -55.89 -7.61 33.42
C ILE A 190 -56.21 -6.21 32.88
#